data_AF-A0A7Z1N0H4-F1
#
_entry.id   AF-A0A7Z1N0H4-F1
#
_cell.length_a   1.000
_cell.length_b   1.000
_cell.length_c   1.000
_cell.angle_alpha   90.00
_cell.angle_beta   90.00
_cell.angle_gamma   90.00
#
_symmetry.space_group_name_H-M   'P 1'
#
loop_
_entity.id
_entity.type
_entity.pdbx_description
1 polymer ?
#
loop_
_entity_poly.entity_id
_entity_poly.type
_entity_poly.pdbx_seq_one_letter_code
_entity_poly.pdbx_strand_id
1 'polypeptide(L)'
;KAEIDQTPNATDEEKAAAKAKVDEAVTTAKNAIDQATNNAGVDTAKTNGVDSINNVQPTVVKKDEAKTAIENAARAKKAEIDQTPNATDEEKVAAKAKVDEAVNNAKASIDQVTNNEGVDTAKSNGLDSINNIQPTVVKKDEAKTAIDKAAEA
;
A
#
# COMPACT_ATOMS: atom_id res chain seq x y z
N LYS A 1 -23.08 -9.07 -2.73
CA LYS A 1 -22.19 -8.56 -3.82
C LYS A 1 -22.09 -7.04 -3.86
N ALA A 2 -23.17 -6.27 -3.70
CA ALA A 2 -23.06 -4.80 -3.60
C ALA A 2 -22.19 -4.34 -2.41
N GLU A 3 -22.29 -5.01 -1.26
CA GLU A 3 -21.42 -4.74 -0.09
C GLU A 3 -19.94 -5.03 -0.37
N ILE A 4 -19.65 -6.10 -1.13
CA ILE A 4 -18.30 -6.42 -1.61
C ILE A 4 -17.74 -5.25 -2.44
N ASP A 5 -18.54 -4.63 -3.31
CA ASP A 5 -18.12 -3.49 -4.13
C ASP A 5 -17.75 -2.26 -3.31
N GLN A 6 -18.38 -2.10 -2.15
CA GLN A 6 -18.16 -1.01 -1.22
C GLN A 6 -17.02 -1.28 -0.23
N THR A 7 -16.37 -2.45 -0.28
CA THR A 7 -15.26 -2.76 0.63
C THR A 7 -14.12 -1.76 0.41
N PRO A 8 -13.79 -0.92 1.42
CA PRO A 8 -12.73 0.07 1.28
C PRO A 8 -11.37 -0.59 1.04
N ASN A 9 -10.51 0.08 0.30
CA ASN A 9 -9.14 -0.35 -0.03
C ASN A 9 -9.00 -1.67 -0.82
N ALA A 10 -10.08 -2.45 -0.98
CA ALA A 10 -10.09 -3.65 -1.79
C ALA A 10 -9.84 -3.31 -3.27
N THR A 11 -8.96 -4.05 -3.92
CA THR A 11 -8.78 -3.95 -5.37
C THR A 11 -9.90 -4.63 -6.13
N ASP A 12 -10.03 -4.31 -7.41
CA ASP A 12 -11.01 -4.94 -8.30
C ASP A 12 -10.82 -6.46 -8.35
N GLU A 13 -9.58 -6.96 -8.31
CA GLU A 13 -9.26 -8.38 -8.25
C GLU A 13 -9.66 -9.03 -6.92
N GLU A 14 -9.40 -8.38 -5.78
CA GLU A 14 -9.81 -8.87 -4.46
C GLU A 14 -11.35 -8.95 -4.35
N LYS A 15 -12.05 -7.95 -4.91
CA LYS A 15 -13.53 -7.95 -5.01
C LYS A 15 -14.04 -9.05 -5.94
N ALA A 16 -13.40 -9.25 -7.09
CA ALA A 16 -13.77 -10.30 -8.03
C ALA A 16 -13.63 -11.70 -7.40
N ALA A 17 -12.55 -11.94 -6.66
CA ALA A 17 -12.35 -13.18 -5.93
C ALA A 17 -13.45 -13.43 -4.87
N ALA A 18 -13.85 -12.39 -4.13
CA ALA A 18 -14.97 -12.50 -3.20
C ALA A 18 -16.31 -12.76 -3.91
N LYS A 19 -16.57 -12.11 -5.04
CA LYS A 19 -17.79 -12.36 -5.83
C LYS A 19 -17.85 -13.79 -6.35
N ALA A 20 -16.73 -14.38 -6.76
CA ALA A 20 -16.65 -15.77 -7.16
C ALA A 20 -16.99 -16.73 -6.00
N LYS A 21 -16.48 -16.46 -4.80
CA LYS A 21 -16.84 -17.21 -3.59
C LYS A 21 -18.33 -17.12 -3.25
N VAL A 22 -18.98 -15.98 -3.53
CA VAL A 22 -20.45 -15.87 -3.41
C VAL A 22 -21.16 -16.82 -4.40
N ASP A 23 -20.69 -16.91 -5.65
CA ASP A 23 -21.31 -17.80 -6.65
C ASP A 23 -21.13 -19.28 -6.29
N GLU A 24 -19.98 -19.64 -5.74
CA GLU A 24 -19.71 -20.97 -5.18
C GLU A 24 -20.63 -21.29 -3.99
N ALA A 25 -20.80 -20.34 -3.07
CA ALA A 25 -21.70 -20.49 -1.92
C ALA A 25 -23.16 -20.65 -2.34
N VAL A 26 -23.62 -19.88 -3.34
CA VAL A 26 -24.97 -20.00 -3.92
C VAL A 26 -25.18 -21.38 -4.54
N THR A 27 -24.20 -21.86 -5.30
CA THR A 27 -24.26 -23.19 -5.93
C THR A 27 -24.32 -24.29 -4.87
N THR A 28 -23.48 -24.20 -3.86
CA THR A 28 -23.45 -25.14 -2.73
C THR A 28 -24.77 -25.16 -1.96
N ALA A 29 -25.34 -24.00 -1.66
CA ALA A 29 -26.62 -23.88 -0.95
C ALA A 29 -27.78 -24.50 -1.74
N LYS A 30 -27.86 -24.25 -3.06
CA LYS A 30 -28.89 -24.85 -3.93
C LYS A 30 -28.77 -26.36 -3.98
N ASN A 31 -27.55 -26.89 -4.17
CA ASN A 31 -27.30 -28.32 -4.16
C ASN A 31 -27.69 -28.97 -2.83
N ALA A 32 -27.48 -28.29 -1.70
CA ALA A 32 -27.89 -28.77 -0.38
C ALA A 32 -29.42 -28.80 -0.22
N ILE A 33 -30.13 -27.81 -0.78
CA ILE A 33 -31.60 -27.78 -0.81
C ILE A 33 -32.13 -28.93 -1.68
N ASP A 34 -31.56 -29.14 -2.87
CA ASP A 34 -31.99 -30.21 -3.77
C ASP A 34 -31.80 -31.62 -3.17
N GLN A 35 -30.81 -31.78 -2.29
CA GLN A 35 -30.53 -33.03 -1.57
C GLN A 35 -31.38 -33.22 -0.30
N ALA A 36 -32.05 -32.18 0.19
CA ALA A 36 -32.84 -32.27 1.41
C ALA A 36 -34.11 -33.10 1.19
N THR A 37 -34.37 -34.07 2.07
CA THR A 37 -35.48 -35.02 1.92
C THR A 37 -36.74 -34.65 2.71
N ASN A 38 -36.70 -33.56 3.47
CA ASN A 38 -37.82 -33.08 4.28
C ASN A 38 -37.71 -31.57 4.55
N ASN A 39 -38.80 -30.99 5.08
CA ASN A 39 -38.91 -29.55 5.31
C ASN A 39 -37.82 -29.00 6.26
N ALA A 40 -37.51 -29.71 7.35
CA ALA A 40 -36.49 -29.27 8.30
C ALA A 40 -35.08 -29.22 7.67
N GLY A 41 -34.77 -30.18 6.78
CA GLY A 41 -33.54 -30.19 6.00
C GLY A 41 -33.45 -29.00 5.03
N VAL A 42 -34.56 -28.67 4.36
CA VAL A 42 -34.63 -27.51 3.46
C VAL A 42 -34.40 -26.21 4.24
N ASP A 43 -35.07 -26.04 5.39
CA ASP A 43 -34.91 -24.83 6.23
C ASP A 43 -33.48 -24.69 6.76
N THR A 44 -32.85 -25.80 7.15
CA THR A 44 -31.45 -25.82 7.60
C THR A 44 -30.50 -25.46 6.46
N ALA A 45 -30.65 -26.08 5.28
CA ALA A 45 -29.81 -25.81 4.11
C ALA A 45 -29.96 -24.35 3.64
N LYS A 46 -31.18 -23.81 3.65
CA LYS A 46 -31.45 -22.40 3.39
C LYS A 46 -30.73 -21.49 4.37
N THR A 47 -30.85 -21.73 5.67
CA THR A 47 -30.22 -20.92 6.72
C THR A 47 -28.70 -20.91 6.56
N ASN A 48 -28.09 -22.09 6.49
CA ASN A 48 -26.64 -22.22 6.32
C ASN A 48 -26.15 -21.56 5.01
N GLY A 49 -26.91 -21.69 3.93
CA GLY A 49 -26.60 -21.08 2.64
C GLY A 49 -26.63 -19.56 2.71
N VAL A 50 -27.66 -18.98 3.32
CA VAL A 50 -27.76 -17.52 3.54
C VAL A 50 -26.60 -17.02 4.40
N ASP A 51 -26.30 -17.70 5.50
CA ASP A 51 -25.19 -17.33 6.39
C ASP A 51 -23.85 -17.39 5.66
N SER A 52 -23.61 -18.45 4.89
CA SER A 52 -22.38 -18.61 4.10
C SER A 52 -22.21 -17.48 3.08
N ILE A 53 -23.29 -17.11 2.38
CA ILE A 53 -23.29 -16.02 1.39
C ILE A 53 -23.02 -14.67 2.06
N ASN A 54 -23.66 -14.39 3.19
CA ASN A 54 -23.53 -13.11 3.90
C ASN A 54 -22.14 -12.91 4.53
N ASN A 55 -21.43 -14.00 4.82
CA ASN A 55 -20.10 -13.94 5.43
C ASN A 55 -18.96 -13.77 4.40
N VAL A 56 -19.24 -13.78 3.10
CA VAL A 56 -18.20 -13.60 2.08
C VAL A 56 -17.82 -12.13 1.94
N GLN A 57 -16.56 -11.81 2.23
CA GLN A 57 -15.97 -10.48 2.07
C GLN A 57 -14.62 -10.55 1.31
N PRO A 58 -14.17 -9.45 0.67
CA PRO A 58 -12.83 -9.36 0.10
C PRO A 58 -11.74 -9.50 1.16
N THR A 59 -10.67 -10.20 0.81
CA THR A 59 -9.42 -10.16 1.55
C THR A 59 -8.62 -8.96 1.04
N VAL A 60 -8.52 -7.91 1.85
CA VAL A 60 -7.83 -6.66 1.48
C VAL A 60 -6.37 -6.74 1.91
N VAL A 61 -5.44 -6.80 0.95
CA VAL A 61 -4.01 -6.95 1.24
C VAL A 61 -3.13 -6.09 0.34
N LYS A 62 -3.49 -5.93 -0.94
CA LYS A 62 -2.57 -5.40 -1.95
C LYS A 62 -2.10 -3.97 -1.65
N LYS A 63 -3.03 -3.08 -1.27
CA LYS A 63 -2.69 -1.69 -0.94
C LYS A 63 -1.90 -1.57 0.36
N ASP A 64 -2.23 -2.38 1.37
CA ASP A 64 -1.58 -2.34 2.68
C ASP A 64 -0.11 -2.80 2.59
N GLU A 65 0.15 -3.85 1.83
CA GLU A 65 1.51 -4.30 1.53
C GLU A 65 2.33 -3.23 0.78
N ALA A 66 1.70 -2.55 -0.19
CA ALA A 66 2.35 -1.47 -0.93
C ALA A 66 2.72 -0.29 -0.02
N LYS A 67 1.81 0.15 0.86
CA LYS A 67 2.07 1.23 1.83
C LYS A 67 3.17 0.85 2.82
N THR A 68 3.18 -0.40 3.29
CA THR A 68 4.22 -0.92 4.18
C THR A 68 5.60 -0.88 3.51
N ALA A 69 5.68 -1.22 2.21
CA ALA A 69 6.93 -1.12 1.46
C ALA A 69 7.43 0.32 1.33
N ILE A 70 6.54 1.29 1.09
CA ILE A 70 6.86 2.72 1.06
C ILE A 70 7.43 3.20 2.40
N GLU A 71 6.82 2.82 3.52
CA GLU A 71 7.30 3.18 4.85
C GLU A 71 8.68 2.60 5.16
N ASN A 72 8.92 1.34 4.78
CA ASN A 72 10.20 0.70 4.95
C ASN A 72 11.30 1.37 4.13
N ALA A 73 11.02 1.72 2.87
CA ALA A 73 11.96 2.45 2.02
C ALA A 73 12.29 3.84 2.58
N ALA A 74 11.27 4.55 3.08
CA ALA A 74 11.47 5.85 3.72
C ALA A 74 12.37 5.78 4.95
N ARG A 75 12.15 4.78 5.81
CA ARG A 75 13.00 4.55 7.00
C ARG A 75 14.45 4.27 6.60
N ALA A 76 14.67 3.42 5.60
CA ALA A 76 16.01 3.15 5.08
C ALA A 76 16.66 4.42 4.51
N LYS A 77 15.94 5.17 3.68
CA LYS A 77 16.44 6.41 3.07
C LYS A 77 16.79 7.48 4.11
N LYS A 78 15.99 7.65 5.16
CA LYS A 78 16.30 8.60 6.23
C LYS A 78 17.58 8.21 7.00
N ALA A 79 17.84 6.91 7.18
CA ALA A 79 19.08 6.43 7.77
C ALA A 79 20.29 6.68 6.87
N GLU A 80 20.15 6.51 5.54
CA GLU A 80 21.19 6.90 4.57
C GLU A 80 21.48 8.41 4.61
N ILE A 81 20.44 9.23 4.67
CA ILE A 81 20.55 10.69 4.82
C ILE A 81 21.35 11.06 6.08
N ASP A 82 21.11 10.38 7.21
CA ASP A 82 21.86 10.63 8.44
C ASP A 82 23.36 10.37 8.31
N GLN A 83 23.75 9.45 7.45
CA GLN A 83 25.13 9.08 7.20
C GLN A 83 25.80 9.91 6.10
N THR A 84 25.08 10.88 5.49
CA THR A 84 25.63 11.70 4.41
C THR A 84 26.83 12.51 4.91
N PRO A 85 28.05 12.27 4.36
CA PRO A 85 29.24 12.99 4.77
C PRO A 85 29.14 14.48 4.44
N ASN A 86 29.81 15.32 5.25
CA ASN A 86 29.86 16.78 5.09
C ASN A 86 28.52 17.52 5.19
N ALA A 87 27.37 16.85 5.10
CA ALA A 87 26.07 17.47 5.33
C ALA A 87 25.97 18.06 6.76
N THR A 88 25.32 19.22 6.88
CA THR A 88 24.89 19.76 8.17
C THR A 88 23.58 19.13 8.61
N ASP A 89 23.20 19.34 9.88
CA ASP A 89 21.95 18.82 10.40
C ASP A 89 20.74 19.47 9.71
N GLU A 90 20.83 20.77 9.37
CA GLU A 90 19.79 21.48 8.63
C GLU A 90 19.60 20.91 7.20
N GLU A 91 20.70 20.61 6.51
CA GLU A 91 20.66 20.00 5.17
C GLU A 91 20.03 18.59 5.22
N LYS A 92 20.34 17.81 6.26
CA LYS A 92 19.74 16.49 6.50
C LYS A 92 18.25 16.59 6.84
N VAL A 93 17.87 17.52 7.71
CA VAL A 93 16.45 17.75 8.08
C VAL A 93 15.64 18.13 6.83
N ALA A 94 16.16 19.01 5.98
CA ALA A 94 15.51 19.39 4.74
C ALA A 94 15.32 18.18 3.79
N ALA A 95 16.32 17.29 3.67
CA ALA A 95 16.19 16.07 2.87
C ALA A 95 15.16 15.09 3.47
N LYS A 96 15.16 14.89 4.79
CA LYS A 96 14.17 14.02 5.46
C LYS A 96 12.73 14.52 5.31
N ALA A 97 12.52 15.84 5.33
CA ALA A 97 11.22 16.44 5.04
C ALA A 97 10.74 16.12 3.62
N LYS A 98 11.63 16.15 2.62
CA LYS A 98 11.30 15.72 1.25
C LYS A 98 10.94 14.23 1.18
N VAL A 99 11.59 13.38 1.99
CA VAL A 99 11.21 11.95 2.08
C VAL A 99 9.79 11.81 2.62
N ASP A 100 9.42 12.56 3.66
CA ASP A 100 8.06 12.54 4.21
C ASP A 100 7.00 13.01 3.19
N GLU A 101 7.31 14.03 2.41
CA GLU A 101 6.46 14.47 1.31
C GLU A 101 6.29 13.38 0.24
N ALA A 102 7.38 12.74 -0.19
CA ALA A 102 7.34 11.65 -1.16
C ALA A 102 6.53 10.44 -0.65
N VAL A 103 6.63 10.10 0.63
CA VAL A 103 5.81 9.06 1.27
C VAL A 103 4.32 9.39 1.19
N ASN A 104 3.95 10.62 1.56
CA ASN A 104 2.55 11.05 1.53
C ASN A 104 1.98 11.01 0.12
N ASN A 105 2.74 11.48 -0.87
CA ASN A 105 2.35 11.44 -2.27
C ASN A 105 2.19 9.99 -2.77
N ALA A 106 3.14 9.11 -2.47
CA ALA A 106 3.07 7.70 -2.85
C ALA A 106 1.86 6.99 -2.25
N LYS A 107 1.58 7.20 -0.95
CA LYS A 107 0.40 6.64 -0.28
C LYS A 107 -0.91 7.14 -0.90
N ALA A 108 -0.99 8.44 -1.20
CA ALA A 108 -2.14 9.02 -1.87
C ALA A 108 -2.37 8.41 -3.26
N SER A 109 -1.31 8.21 -4.05
CA SER A 109 -1.41 7.53 -5.35
C SER A 109 -1.87 6.08 -5.23
N ILE A 110 -1.38 5.33 -4.22
CA ILE A 110 -1.85 3.95 -3.94
C ILE A 110 -3.33 3.94 -3.55
N ASP A 111 -3.80 4.96 -2.84
CA ASP A 111 -5.21 5.05 -2.45
C ASP A 111 -6.14 5.33 -3.63
N GLN A 112 -5.70 6.08 -4.63
CA GLN A 112 -6.52 6.49 -5.79
C GLN A 112 -6.75 5.37 -6.82
N VAL A 113 -5.84 4.43 -6.95
CA VAL A 113 -5.93 3.34 -7.96
C VAL A 113 -6.87 2.22 -7.49
N THR A 114 -7.55 1.53 -8.41
CA THR A 114 -8.57 0.51 -8.05
C THR A 114 -8.11 -0.92 -8.28
N ASN A 115 -7.07 -1.16 -9.06
CA ASN A 115 -6.63 -2.50 -9.46
C ASN A 115 -5.19 -2.78 -9.03
N ASN A 116 -4.80 -4.06 -9.08
CA ASN A 116 -3.49 -4.51 -8.64
C ASN A 116 -2.32 -3.85 -9.40
N GLU A 117 -2.45 -3.72 -10.73
CA GLU A 117 -1.41 -3.13 -11.58
C GLU A 117 -1.16 -1.65 -11.26
N GLY A 118 -2.24 -0.89 -11.01
CA GLY A 118 -2.16 0.50 -10.58
C GLY A 118 -1.48 0.61 -9.22
N VAL A 119 -1.76 -0.29 -8.28
CA VAL A 119 -1.07 -0.32 -6.97
C VAL A 119 0.42 -0.58 -7.15
N ASP A 120 0.80 -1.55 -7.99
CA ASP A 120 2.20 -1.88 -8.25
C ASP A 120 2.94 -0.71 -8.92
N THR A 121 2.30 -0.04 -9.87
CA THR A 121 2.86 1.15 -10.54
C THR A 121 3.04 2.31 -9.56
N ALA A 122 2.01 2.63 -8.76
CA ALA A 122 2.08 3.69 -7.77
C ALA A 122 3.16 3.43 -6.71
N LYS A 123 3.28 2.17 -6.26
CA LYS A 123 4.34 1.72 -5.37
C LYS A 123 5.72 1.93 -6.00
N SER A 124 5.94 1.47 -7.24
CA SER A 124 7.23 1.61 -7.93
C SER A 124 7.65 3.08 -8.02
N ASN A 125 6.75 3.93 -8.52
CA ASN A 125 7.01 5.37 -8.65
C ASN A 125 7.32 6.03 -7.30
N GLY A 126 6.61 5.61 -6.24
CA GLY A 126 6.87 6.09 -4.88
C GLY A 126 8.23 5.68 -4.34
N LEU A 127 8.64 4.42 -4.57
CA LEU A 127 9.97 3.93 -4.20
C LEU A 127 11.07 4.69 -4.93
N ASP A 128 10.92 4.91 -6.24
CA ASP A 128 11.90 5.66 -7.03
C ASP A 128 12.01 7.12 -6.56
N SER A 129 10.87 7.75 -6.27
CA SER A 129 10.84 9.12 -5.74
C SER A 129 11.57 9.24 -4.40
N ILE A 130 11.37 8.28 -3.49
CA ILE A 130 12.07 8.23 -2.20
C ILE A 130 13.57 7.99 -2.42
N ASN A 131 13.93 7.04 -3.29
CA ASN A 131 15.31 6.62 -3.52
C ASN A 131 16.20 7.74 -4.08
N ASN A 132 15.62 8.66 -4.85
CA ASN A 132 16.34 9.77 -5.49
C ASN A 132 16.59 10.98 -4.56
N ILE A 133 16.12 10.95 -3.32
CA ILE A 133 16.32 12.06 -2.37
C ILE A 133 17.69 11.94 -1.70
N GLN A 134 18.42 13.07 -1.66
CA GLN A 134 19.67 13.23 -0.91
C GLN A 134 19.73 14.61 -0.23
N PRO A 135 20.63 14.81 0.76
CA PRO A 135 20.97 16.14 1.26
C PRO A 135 21.82 16.91 0.24
N THR A 136 21.44 18.16 0.00
CA THR A 136 22.28 19.08 -0.78
C THR A 136 23.37 19.63 0.15
N VAL A 137 24.59 19.12 0.01
CA VAL A 137 25.74 19.49 0.84
C VAL A 137 26.37 20.76 0.28
N VAL A 138 26.33 21.85 1.06
CA VAL A 138 26.81 23.16 0.60
C VAL A 138 27.69 23.81 1.66
N LYS A 139 27.25 23.86 2.92
CA LYS A 139 27.87 24.76 3.91
C LYS A 139 29.30 24.42 4.26
N LYS A 140 29.63 23.15 4.48
CA LYS A 140 31.02 22.75 4.78
C LYS A 140 31.92 22.83 3.55
N ASP A 141 31.38 22.65 2.35
CA ASP A 141 32.18 22.67 1.11
C ASP A 141 32.53 24.10 0.70
N GLU A 142 31.58 25.03 0.83
CA GLU A 142 31.84 26.47 0.69
C GLU A 142 32.90 26.96 1.69
N ALA A 143 32.80 26.55 2.96
CA ALA A 143 33.74 26.97 4.00
C ALA A 143 35.16 26.45 3.74
N LYS A 144 35.33 25.18 3.34
CA LYS A 144 36.65 24.62 2.96
C LYS A 144 37.23 25.36 1.76
N THR A 145 36.42 25.56 0.71
CA THR A 145 36.82 26.30 -0.49
C THR A 145 37.30 27.72 -0.16
N ALA A 146 36.66 28.40 0.79
CA ALA A 146 37.06 29.74 1.22
C ALA A 146 38.41 29.75 1.96
N ILE A 147 38.68 28.73 2.78
CA ILE A 147 39.96 28.59 3.48
C ILE A 147 41.10 28.30 2.49
N ASP A 148 40.89 27.38 1.54
CA ASP A 148 41.88 27.03 0.54
C ASP A 148 42.30 28.26 -0.27
N LYS A 149 41.34 29.07 -0.71
CA LYS A 149 41.59 30.34 -1.42
C LYS A 149 42.37 31.35 -0.59
N ALA A 150 42.16 31.40 0.73
CA ALA A 150 42.86 32.33 1.61
C ALA A 150 44.33 31.94 1.84
N ALA A 151 44.67 30.65 1.73
CA ALA A 151 46.04 30.17 1.86
C ALA A 151 46.90 30.39 0.60
N GLU A 152 46.25 30.55 -0.56
CA GLU A 152 46.90 30.84 -1.84
C GLU A 152 47.20 32.33 -2.08
N ALA A 153 46.68 33.22 -1.22
CA ALA A 153 46.80 34.67 -1.30
C ALA A 153 48.04 35.21 -0.55
#